data_AF-A0A5K1DXG9-F1
#
_entry.id   AF-A0A5K1DXG9-F1
#
_cell.length_a   1.000
_cell.length_b   1.000
_cell.length_c   1.000
_cell.angle_alpha   90.00
_cell.angle_beta   90.00
_cell.angle_gamma   90.00
#
_symmetry.space_group_name_H-M   'P 1'
#
loop_
_entity.id
_entity.type
_entity.pdbx_description
1 polymer ?
#
loop_
_entity_poly.entity_id
_entity_poly.type
_entity_poly.pdbx_seq_one_letter_code
_entity_poly.pdbx_strand_id
1 'polypeptide(L)' 'LRIFSHEDVTIGLWMLAMNVNHEDSRAMCDSQCTPTSIAVWDVSKCS' A
#
# COMPACT_ATOMS: atom_id res chain seq x y z
N LEU A 1 25.42 -8.45 3.64
CA LEU A 1 24.50 -7.69 2.75
C LEU A 1 23.82 -6.59 3.57
N ARG A 2 24.17 -5.31 3.37
CA ARG A 2 23.47 -4.17 4.02
C ARG A 2 22.16 -3.77 3.32
N ILE A 3 21.88 -4.37 2.16
CA ILE A 3 20.72 -4.05 1.32
C ILE A 3 19.39 -4.41 2.03
N PHE A 4 19.40 -5.42 2.90
CA PHE A 4 18.25 -5.88 3.67
C PHE A 4 18.02 -5.16 5.01
N SER A 5 18.80 -4.12 5.31
CA SER A 5 18.60 -3.33 6.54
C SER A 5 17.46 -2.33 6.41
N HIS A 6 16.90 -2.15 5.21
CA HIS A 6 15.74 -1.31 4.97
C HIS A 6 14.54 -2.20 4.66
N GLU A 7 13.46 -1.96 5.39
CA GLU A 7 12.18 -2.67 5.21
C GLU A 7 11.68 -2.51 3.77
N ASP A 8 11.63 -1.29 3.25
CA ASP A 8 11.12 -0.99 1.90
C ASP A 8 11.88 -1.77 0.80
N VAL A 9 13.20 -1.86 0.93
CA VAL A 9 14.04 -2.60 -0.01
C VAL A 9 13.79 -4.10 0.10
N THR A 10 13.57 -4.59 1.33
CA THR A 10 13.26 -6.00 1.57
C THR A 10 11.88 -6.34 1.02
N ILE A 11 10.84 -5.58 1.34
CA ILE A 11 9.48 -5.80 0.84
C ILE A 11 9.45 -5.70 -0.69
N GLY A 12 10.09 -4.68 -1.28
CA GLY A 12 10.18 -4.54 -2.73
C GLY A 12 10.88 -5.72 -3.41
N LEU A 13 11.94 -6.25 -2.80
CA LEU A 13 12.59 -7.46 -3.32
C LEU A 13 11.67 -8.69 -3.24
N TRP A 14 10.92 -8.86 -2.16
CA TRP A 14 9.99 -9.97 -2.02
C TRP A 14 8.86 -9.90 -3.04
N MET A 15 8.31 -8.72 -3.31
CA MET A 15 7.31 -8.51 -4.36
C MET A 15 7.85 -8.97 -5.73
N LEU A 16 9.06 -8.55 -6.10
CA LEU A 16 9.71 -8.98 -7.35
C LEU A 16 10.00 -10.48 -7.38
N ALA A 17 10.53 -11.04 -6.28
CA ALA A 17 10.91 -12.46 -6.18
C ALA A 17 9.70 -13.40 -6.23
N MET A 18 8.55 -12.96 -5.70
CA MET A 18 7.29 -13.69 -5.79
C MET A 18 6.60 -13.53 -7.15
N ASN A 19 7.19 -12.77 -8.08
CA ASN A 19 6.63 -12.47 -9.40
C ASN A 19 5.16 -12.01 -9.31
N VAL A 20 4.87 -11.17 -8.32
CA VAL A 20 3.51 -10.66 -8.11
C VAL A 20 3.17 -9.67 -9.21
N ASN A 21 1.92 -9.69 -9.66
CA ASN A 21 1.43 -8.65 -10.56
C ASN A 21 1.26 -7.35 -9.79
N HIS A 22 1.77 -6.26 -10.35
CA HIS A 22 1.58 -4.94 -9.79
C HIS A 22 0.18 -4.43 -10.14
N GLU A 23 -0.69 -4.33 -9.14
CA GLU A 23 -2.02 -3.75 -9.26
C GLU A 23 -1.99 -2.27 -8.84
N ASP A 24 -2.27 -1.35 -9.78
CA ASP A 24 -2.44 0.08 -9.50
C ASP A 24 -3.94 0.40 -9.32
N SER A 25 -4.50 0.05 -8.17
CA SER A 25 -5.88 0.41 -7.81
C SER A 25 -5.93 1.80 -7.20
N ARG A 26 -6.39 2.79 -7.97
CA ARG A 26 -6.52 4.19 -7.54
C ARG A 26 -7.73 4.48 -6.66
N ALA A 27 -8.43 3.45 -6.18
CA ALA A 27 -9.55 3.62 -5.25
C ALA A 27 -9.12 4.30 -3.94
N MET A 28 -7.87 4.10 -3.51
CA MET A 28 -7.31 4.80 -2.34
C MET A 28 -6.97 6.28 -2.60
N CYS A 29 -7.00 6.73 -3.86
CA CYS A 29 -6.83 8.13 -4.23
C CYS A 29 -8.16 8.88 -4.33
N ASP A 30 -9.30 8.20 -4.14
CA ASP A 30 -10.61 8.85 -4.19
C ASP A 30 -10.75 9.81 -3.00
N SER A 31 -11.12 11.05 -3.32
CA SER A 31 -11.42 12.07 -2.32
C SER A 31 -12.72 11.81 -1.56
N GLN A 32 -13.62 10.99 -2.12
CA GLN A 32 -14.89 10.62 -1.50
C GLN A 32 -14.85 9.19 -0.99
N CYS A 33 -15.19 9.02 0.29
CA CYS A 33 -15.30 7.69 0.87
C CYS A 33 -16.63 7.04 0.51
N THR A 34 -16.58 5.75 0.18
CA THR A 34 -17.77 4.91 0.03
C THR A 34 -18.06 4.17 1.33
N PRO A 35 -19.27 3.61 1.53
CA PRO A 35 -19.57 2.77 2.69
C PRO A 35 -18.68 1.52 2.82
N THR A 36 -17.99 1.11 1.75
CA THR A 36 -17.02 0.00 1.75
C THR A 36 -15.58 0.46 2.00
N SER A 37 -15.34 1.76 2.11
CA SER A 37 -14.01 2.32 2.36
C SER A 37 -13.63 2.15 3.83
N ILE A 38 -12.38 1.75 4.09
CA ILE A 38 -11.84 1.61 5.45
C ILE A 38 -10.85 2.75 5.66
N ALA A 39 -11.18 3.66 6.59
CA ALA A 39 -10.29 4.77 6.93
C ALA A 39 -9.14 4.28 7.84
N VAL A 40 -7.92 4.69 7.51
CA VAL A 40 -6.78 4.58 8.43
C VAL A 40 -6.94 5.69 9.47
N TRP A 41 -6.79 5.35 10.74
CA TRP A 41 -7.13 6.21 11.89
C TRP A 41 -6.51 7.62 11.87
N ASP A 42 -5.38 7.81 11.18
CA ASP A 42 -4.64 9.08 11.09
C ASP A 42 -4.95 9.91 9.83
N VAL A 43 -5.78 9.40 8.92
CA VAL A 43 -6.27 10.12 7.75
C VAL A 43 -7.71 10.55 8.05
N SER A 44 -8.00 11.85 7.94
CA SER A 44 -9.27 12.49 8.29
C SER A 44 -10.47 11.56 8.07
N LYS A 45 -11.18 11.23 9.16
CA LYS A 45 -12.30 10.28 9.15
C LYS A 45 -13.29 10.63 8.04
N CYS A 46 -13.61 9.64 7.22
CA CYS A 46 -14.80 9.64 6.37
C CYS A 46 -16.03 9.87 7.26
N SER A 47 -16.81 10.93 6.98
CA SER A 47 -18.02 11.29 7.73
C SER A 47 -19.22 10.43 7.36
#